data_AF-A0A661QHM0-F1
#
_entry.id   AF-A0A661QHM0-F1
#
_cell.length_a   1.000
_cell.length_b   1.000
_cell.length_c   1.000
_cell.angle_alpha   90.00
_cell.angle_beta   90.00
_cell.angle_gamma   90.00
#
_symmetry.space_group_name_H-M   'P 1'
#
loop_
_entity.id
_entity.type
_entity.pdbx_description
1 polymer ?
#
loop_
_entity_poly.entity_id
_entity_poly.type
_entity_poly.pdbx_seq_one_letter_code
_entity_poly.pdbx_strand_id
1 'polypeptide(L)'
;GTLPNDDGEDRIVAIVKRGTEYYVELFNWIDYAYHETASIGSSNDYKYGMYLDSATEITISEDADGFYASGLSAYEGETIDLVIGNAPHASQVVDSGIVRLDHNGDFGYAGYGYESVGQTMNMPPAMITKRINQFGIRFIDTVGGLVGPSYEEMETIIFRDGVSYYDTELELFSGDQIVDNVGGFDRETYIWFSQNQPLPQTILQIVAWTERYE
;
A
#
# COMPACT_ATOMS: atom_id res chain seq x y z
N GLY A 1 22.68 0.60 7.68
CA GLY A 1 23.80 -0.36 7.70
C GLY A 1 23.25 -1.76 7.54
N THR A 2 24.10 -2.78 7.49
CA THR A 2 23.63 -4.17 7.58
C THR A 2 24.00 -4.76 8.95
N LEU A 3 23.13 -5.61 9.48
CA LEU A 3 23.41 -6.46 10.63
C LEU A 3 23.33 -7.92 10.19
N PRO A 4 24.28 -8.78 10.61
CA PRO A 4 24.18 -10.20 10.34
C PRO A 4 22.95 -10.78 11.06
N ASN A 5 22.25 -11.70 10.40
CA ASN A 5 21.15 -12.48 10.98
C ASN A 5 21.53 -13.97 11.05
N ASP A 6 20.85 -14.71 11.92
CA ASP A 6 21.11 -16.13 12.18
C ASP A 6 20.85 -17.03 10.95
N ASP A 7 20.12 -16.52 9.95
CA ASP A 7 19.80 -17.21 8.70
C ASP A 7 20.93 -17.10 7.64
N GLY A 8 22.03 -16.42 7.96
CA GLY A 8 23.17 -16.24 7.04
C GLY A 8 22.99 -15.10 6.03
N GLU A 9 21.86 -14.38 6.07
CA GLU A 9 21.58 -13.18 5.30
C GLU A 9 21.78 -11.91 6.15
N ASP A 10 22.20 -10.83 5.50
CA ASP A 10 22.34 -9.52 6.14
C ASP A 10 20.98 -8.79 6.16
N ARG A 11 20.55 -8.31 7.33
CA ARG A 11 19.36 -7.44 7.45
C ARG A 11 19.75 -5.98 7.29
N ILE A 12 18.96 -5.23 6.53
CA ILE A 12 19.14 -3.78 6.41
C ILE A 12 18.52 -3.13 7.65
N VAL A 13 19.31 -2.26 8.30
CA VAL A 13 18.92 -1.53 9.50
C VAL A 13 19.15 -0.04 9.30
N ALA A 14 18.15 0.75 9.68
CA ALA A 14 18.21 2.20 9.71
C ALA A 14 18.12 2.71 11.15
N ILE A 15 18.87 3.78 11.46
CA ILE A 15 18.66 4.56 12.68
C ILE A 15 17.92 5.81 12.25
N VAL A 16 16.67 5.95 12.68
CA VAL A 16 15.79 7.06 12.30
C VAL A 16 15.60 7.97 13.50
N LYS A 17 15.85 9.26 13.33
CA LYS A 17 15.59 10.25 14.37
C LYS A 17 14.20 10.84 14.17
N ARG A 18 13.35 10.76 15.20
CA ARG A 18 12.03 11.43 15.23
C ARG A 18 11.94 12.31 16.46
N GLY A 19 11.76 13.61 16.26
CA GLY A 19 11.81 14.60 17.34
C GLY A 19 13.13 14.54 18.12
N THR A 20 13.04 14.19 19.41
CA THR A 20 14.19 14.03 20.32
C THR A 20 14.68 12.59 20.46
N GLU A 21 13.97 11.63 19.86
CA GLU A 21 14.19 10.20 20.03
C GLU A 21 14.85 9.59 18.80
N TYR A 22 15.52 8.46 19.03
CA TYR A 22 16.16 7.66 17.99
C TYR A 22 15.56 6.27 18.00
N TYR A 23 15.14 5.83 16.82
CA TYR A 23 14.51 4.54 16.56
C TYR A 23 15.47 3.69 15.75
N VAL A 24 15.47 2.38 16.05
CA VAL A 24 16.17 1.39 15.23
C VAL A 24 15.11 0.67 14.42
N GLU A 25 15.17 0.81 13.11
CA GLU A 25 14.20 0.25 12.18
C GLU A 25 14.84 -0.85 11.35
N LEU A 26 14.09 -1.94 11.20
CA LEU A 26 14.51 -3.12 10.48
C LEU A 26 13.73 -3.16 9.16
N PHE A 27 14.46 -3.21 8.06
CA PHE A 27 13.83 -3.46 6.77
C PHE A 27 13.69 -4.97 6.60
N ASN A 28 12.44 -5.44 6.65
CA ASN A 28 12.15 -6.85 6.43
C ASN A 28 11.94 -7.10 4.95
N TRP A 29 12.55 -8.19 4.47
CA TRP A 29 12.30 -8.71 3.15
C TRP A 29 11.00 -9.51 3.20
N ILE A 30 10.16 -9.34 2.18
CA ILE A 30 8.94 -10.12 2.02
C ILE A 30 9.30 -11.35 1.20
N ASP A 31 9.17 -12.54 1.79
CA ASP A 31 9.35 -13.80 1.07
C ASP A 31 8.01 -14.24 0.45
N TYR A 32 7.83 -13.88 -0.83
CA TYR A 32 6.66 -14.27 -1.59
C TYR A 32 6.60 -15.77 -1.91
N ALA A 33 7.71 -16.52 -1.83
CA ALA A 33 7.71 -17.95 -2.16
C ALA A 33 7.02 -18.80 -1.09
N TYR A 34 6.90 -18.28 0.13
CA TYR A 34 6.33 -19.00 1.27
C TYR A 34 5.02 -18.39 1.79
N HIS A 35 4.58 -17.22 1.31
CA HIS A 35 3.47 -16.46 1.90
C HIS A 35 3.59 -16.31 3.44
N GLU A 36 4.82 -16.36 3.95
CA GLU A 36 5.17 -16.05 5.33
C GLU A 36 5.91 -14.72 5.26
N THR A 37 5.31 -13.67 5.80
CA THR A 37 6.11 -12.50 6.16
C THR A 37 7.10 -13.00 7.21
N ALA A 38 8.41 -12.78 7.07
CA ALA A 38 9.36 -13.16 8.10
C ALA A 38 8.95 -12.48 9.42
N SER A 39 8.32 -13.27 10.30
CA SER A 39 7.61 -12.79 11.49
C SER A 39 8.42 -11.74 12.26
N ILE A 40 7.78 -10.61 12.55
CA ILE A 40 8.14 -9.80 13.71
C ILE A 40 7.57 -10.55 14.92
N GLY A 41 8.23 -11.64 15.31
CA GLY A 41 8.10 -12.26 16.63
C GLY A 41 6.76 -12.89 17.05
N SER A 42 5.70 -12.89 16.24
CA SER A 42 4.43 -13.56 16.58
C SER A 42 3.93 -14.47 15.45
N SER A 43 3.27 -15.57 15.82
CA SER A 43 2.75 -16.63 14.92
C SER A 43 1.56 -16.21 14.05
N ASN A 44 1.29 -14.91 13.95
CA ASN A 44 0.18 -14.30 13.23
C ASN A 44 0.75 -13.56 12.01
N ASP A 45 1.24 -14.33 11.04
CA ASP A 45 1.83 -13.76 9.85
C ASP A 45 0.77 -13.12 8.95
N TYR A 46 1.04 -11.88 8.55
CA TYR A 46 0.33 -11.29 7.42
C TYR A 46 0.61 -12.13 6.20
N LYS A 47 -0.46 -12.66 5.62
CA LYS A 47 -0.40 -13.53 4.43
C LYS A 47 0.19 -12.82 3.21
N TYR A 48 0.12 -11.49 3.21
CA TYR A 48 0.37 -10.66 2.04
C TYR A 48 1.49 -9.62 2.23
N GLY A 49 2.15 -9.59 3.39
CA GLY A 49 3.09 -8.51 3.73
C GLY A 49 2.39 -7.18 4.02
N MET A 50 3.10 -6.28 4.69
CA MET A 50 2.62 -4.93 5.04
C MET A 50 3.60 -3.88 4.52
N TYR A 51 3.07 -2.76 4.02
CA TYR A 51 3.87 -1.69 3.41
C TYR A 51 3.66 -0.40 4.19
N LEU A 52 4.28 -0.36 5.36
CA LEU A 52 4.36 0.82 6.21
C LEU A 52 5.80 1.32 6.23
N ASP A 53 6.00 2.63 6.34
CA ASP A 53 7.34 3.23 6.48
C ASP A 53 7.94 2.88 7.86
N SER A 54 7.07 2.74 8.86
CA SER A 54 7.40 2.11 10.14
C SER A 54 6.25 1.22 10.59
N ALA A 55 6.55 0.14 11.28
CA ALA A 55 5.52 -0.77 11.77
C ALA A 55 5.80 -1.17 13.22
N THR A 56 4.73 -1.20 14.02
CA THR A 56 4.71 -1.81 15.34
C THR A 56 3.48 -2.71 15.47
N GLU A 57 3.63 -3.83 16.15
CA GLU A 57 2.51 -4.70 16.49
C GLU A 57 1.62 -4.00 17.52
N ILE A 58 0.31 -3.99 17.29
CA ILE A 58 -0.65 -3.35 18.19
C ILE A 58 -1.41 -4.37 19.01
N THR A 59 -1.74 -3.99 20.25
CA THR A 59 -2.64 -4.76 21.10
C THR A 59 -4.05 -4.22 20.95
N ILE A 60 -4.95 -5.06 20.44
CA ILE A 60 -6.37 -4.75 20.28
C ILE A 60 -7.11 -5.12 21.56
N SER A 61 -7.98 -4.25 22.03
CA SER A 61 -8.79 -4.43 23.24
C SER A 61 -10.13 -3.74 23.08
N GLU A 62 -11.07 -4.03 24.00
CA GLU A 62 -12.39 -3.42 24.01
C GLU A 62 -12.66 -2.72 25.35
N ASP A 63 -13.39 -1.61 25.28
CA ASP A 63 -13.94 -0.92 26.44
C ASP A 63 -15.42 -0.55 26.19
N ALA A 64 -15.99 0.32 27.04
CA ALA A 64 -17.38 0.75 26.91
C ALA A 64 -17.66 1.58 25.64
N ASP A 65 -16.64 2.17 25.04
CA ASP A 65 -16.73 3.06 23.87
C ASP A 65 -16.36 2.33 22.56
N GLY A 66 -15.99 1.04 22.63
CA GLY A 66 -15.75 0.17 21.49
C GLY A 66 -14.34 -0.44 21.46
N PHE A 67 -13.88 -0.80 20.26
CA PHE A 67 -12.56 -1.40 20.06
C PHE A 67 -11.49 -0.31 19.97
N TYR A 68 -10.30 -0.60 20.50
CA TYR A 68 -9.15 0.28 20.42
C TYR A 68 -7.85 -0.51 20.28
N ALA A 69 -6.88 0.10 19.61
CA ALA A 69 -5.51 -0.38 19.53
C ALA A 69 -4.61 0.43 20.46
N SER A 70 -3.71 -0.25 21.16
CA SER A 70 -2.76 0.36 22.10
C SER A 70 -1.31 -0.05 21.80
N GLY A 71 -0.36 0.63 22.44
CA GLY A 71 1.09 0.45 22.19
C GLY A 71 1.68 1.50 21.25
N LEU A 72 0.97 2.62 21.03
CA LEU A 72 1.28 3.61 20.00
C LEU A 72 1.94 4.87 20.54
N SER A 73 2.56 4.83 21.72
CA SER A 73 3.17 6.02 22.34
C SER A 73 4.28 6.66 21.49
N ALA A 74 4.93 5.91 20.61
CA ALA A 74 5.92 6.41 19.66
C ALA A 74 5.33 7.27 18.52
N TYR A 75 4.00 7.24 18.35
CA TYR A 75 3.27 7.90 17.28
C TYR A 75 2.31 8.98 17.80
N GLU A 76 2.50 9.44 19.04
CA GLU A 76 1.59 10.37 19.70
C GLU A 76 1.37 11.67 18.90
N GLY A 77 0.12 12.00 18.59
CA GLY A 77 -0.28 13.18 17.81
C GLY A 77 -0.08 13.03 16.30
N GLU A 78 0.44 11.90 15.83
CA GLU A 78 0.68 11.63 14.42
C GLU A 78 -0.50 10.89 13.78
N THR A 79 -0.64 11.04 12.47
CA THR A 79 -1.58 10.23 11.67
C THR A 79 -0.87 8.96 11.23
N ILE A 80 -1.46 7.82 11.55
CA ILE A 80 -0.92 6.50 11.25
C ILE A 80 -1.87 5.70 10.36
N ASP A 81 -1.28 4.81 9.58
CA ASP A 81 -2.00 3.77 8.85
C ASP A 81 -2.04 2.50 9.68
N LEU A 82 -3.12 1.75 9.50
CA LEU A 82 -3.43 0.56 10.27
C LEU A 82 -3.76 -0.58 9.33
N VAL A 83 -3.26 -1.76 9.68
CA VAL A 83 -3.64 -3.02 9.05
C VAL A 83 -4.18 -3.92 10.14
N ILE A 84 -5.42 -4.41 9.97
CA ILE A 84 -6.12 -5.26 10.93
C ILE A 84 -6.56 -6.52 10.18
N GLY A 85 -6.13 -7.71 10.63
CA GLY A 85 -6.56 -8.99 10.06
C GLY A 85 -6.42 -9.09 8.53
N ASN A 86 -5.29 -8.66 7.97
CA ASN A 86 -4.99 -8.59 6.52
C ASN A 86 -5.77 -7.54 5.70
N ALA A 87 -6.54 -6.65 6.33
CA ALA A 87 -7.27 -5.58 5.65
C ALA A 87 -6.75 -4.19 6.08
N PRO A 88 -6.80 -3.19 5.18
CA PRO A 88 -6.46 -1.82 5.54
C PRO A 88 -7.58 -1.28 6.44
N HIS A 89 -7.21 -0.50 7.43
CA HIS A 89 -8.13 0.28 8.23
C HIS A 89 -7.94 1.77 7.91
N ALA A 90 -8.98 2.58 8.07
CA ALA A 90 -8.88 4.02 7.89
C ALA A 90 -7.79 4.59 8.80
N SER A 91 -6.98 5.51 8.27
CA SER A 91 -5.93 6.17 9.04
C SER A 91 -6.53 6.90 10.24
N GLN A 92 -5.85 6.82 11.38
CA GLN A 92 -6.30 7.41 12.63
C GLN A 92 -5.20 8.31 13.21
N VAL A 93 -5.62 9.30 14.00
CA VAL A 93 -4.68 10.12 14.78
C VAL A 93 -4.51 9.46 16.13
N VAL A 94 -3.26 9.26 16.56
CA VAL A 94 -2.96 8.71 17.88
C VAL A 94 -3.19 9.78 18.95
N ASP A 95 -4.00 9.42 19.94
CA ASP A 95 -4.22 10.23 21.14
C ASP A 95 -4.03 9.34 22.38
N SER A 96 -3.18 9.79 23.29
CA SER A 96 -2.86 9.08 24.53
C SER A 96 -2.35 7.64 24.32
N GLY A 97 -1.57 7.43 23.26
CA GLY A 97 -0.97 6.15 22.90
C GLY A 97 -1.95 5.09 22.39
N ILE A 98 -3.17 5.50 22.03
CA ILE A 98 -4.22 4.62 21.48
C ILE A 98 -4.85 5.20 20.21
N VAL A 99 -5.53 4.34 19.45
CA VAL A 99 -6.48 4.74 18.40
C VAL A 99 -7.76 3.91 18.50
N ARG A 100 -8.89 4.50 18.10
CA ARG A 100 -10.18 3.81 18.03
C ARG A 100 -10.30 3.05 16.71
N LEU A 101 -10.89 1.86 16.77
CA LEU A 101 -11.07 0.99 15.62
C LEU A 101 -12.56 0.92 15.25
N ASP A 102 -12.83 0.92 13.95
CA ASP A 102 -14.18 0.79 13.39
C ASP A 102 -14.70 -0.65 13.48
N HIS A 103 -13.79 -1.62 13.56
CA HIS A 103 -14.08 -3.04 13.69
C HIS A 103 -13.02 -3.76 14.52
N ASN A 104 -13.35 -4.93 15.06
CA ASN A 104 -12.43 -5.77 15.81
C ASN A 104 -11.52 -6.60 14.88
N GLY A 105 -10.39 -7.07 15.40
CA GLY A 105 -9.51 -8.02 14.72
C GLY A 105 -8.67 -8.82 15.70
N ASP A 106 -8.16 -9.96 15.25
CA ASP A 106 -7.35 -10.87 16.10
C ASP A 106 -5.90 -10.37 16.28
N PHE A 107 -5.40 -9.63 15.29
CA PHE A 107 -4.04 -9.07 15.28
C PHE A 107 -3.98 -7.85 14.35
N GLY A 108 -3.00 -6.98 14.58
CA GLY A 108 -2.88 -5.71 13.87
C GLY A 108 -1.47 -5.14 13.90
N TYR A 109 -1.15 -4.32 12.90
CA TYR A 109 0.06 -3.49 12.90
C TYR A 109 -0.32 -2.05 12.55
N ALA A 110 0.50 -1.13 13.04
CA ALA A 110 0.32 0.28 12.82
C ALA A 110 1.65 1.00 12.67
N GLY A 111 1.63 2.11 11.92
CA GLY A 111 2.72 3.06 11.88
C GLY A 111 2.57 4.04 10.72
N TYR A 112 3.66 4.66 10.27
CA TYR A 112 3.56 5.67 9.22
C TYR A 112 3.18 5.05 7.88
N GLY A 113 2.19 5.66 7.23
CA GLY A 113 1.80 5.30 5.87
C GLY A 113 2.94 5.53 4.89
N TYR A 114 3.06 4.64 3.91
CA TYR A 114 3.99 4.78 2.81
C TYR A 114 3.21 4.87 1.50
N GLU A 115 3.35 6.01 0.81
CA GLU A 115 2.79 6.16 -0.54
C GLU A 115 3.86 5.87 -1.59
N SER A 116 3.68 4.80 -2.36
CA SER A 116 4.55 4.49 -3.49
C SER A 116 4.00 5.12 -4.77
N VAL A 117 4.61 6.20 -5.24
CA VAL A 117 4.17 6.91 -6.46
C VAL A 117 5.14 6.64 -7.60
N GLY A 118 4.60 6.28 -8.76
CA GLY A 118 5.37 6.07 -9.98
C GLY A 118 4.76 6.78 -11.19
N GLN A 119 5.63 7.16 -12.11
CA GLN A 119 5.27 7.77 -13.39
C GLN A 119 5.97 7.01 -14.50
N THR A 120 5.24 6.66 -15.55
CA THR A 120 5.87 6.08 -16.75
C THR A 120 6.73 7.12 -17.47
N MET A 121 7.66 6.66 -18.31
CA MET A 121 8.30 7.55 -19.27
C MET A 121 7.25 8.16 -20.21
N ASN A 122 7.57 9.32 -20.78
CA ASN A 122 6.75 9.91 -21.82
C ASN A 122 6.61 8.92 -22.98
N MET A 123 5.37 8.71 -23.42
CA MET A 123 5.11 7.94 -24.63
C MET A 123 5.82 8.58 -25.82
N PRO A 124 6.34 7.80 -26.80
CA PRO A 124 7.14 8.37 -27.87
C PRO A 124 6.47 9.58 -28.52
N PRO A 125 7.18 10.71 -28.66
CA PRO A 125 6.58 11.95 -29.13
C PRO A 125 5.98 11.72 -30.52
N ALA A 126 4.75 12.17 -30.72
CA ALA A 126 4.20 12.30 -32.06
C ALA A 126 4.31 13.74 -32.55
N MET A 127 4.37 13.89 -33.87
CA MET A 127 4.29 15.21 -34.51
C MET A 127 2.92 15.90 -34.29
N ILE A 128 1.89 15.09 -34.01
CA ILE A 128 0.48 15.47 -33.80
C ILE A 128 0.05 15.12 -32.36
N THR A 129 -0.88 15.91 -31.83
CA THR A 129 -1.48 15.71 -30.50
C THR A 129 -2.14 14.34 -30.41
N LYS A 130 -1.99 13.66 -29.28
CA LYS A 130 -2.55 12.33 -29.00
C LYS A 130 -3.57 12.41 -27.88
N ARG A 131 -4.44 11.42 -27.82
CA ARG A 131 -5.28 11.15 -26.66
C ARG A 131 -5.03 9.72 -26.21
N ILE A 132 -4.79 9.51 -24.91
CA ILE A 132 -4.96 8.17 -24.33
C ILE A 132 -6.45 7.95 -24.21
N ASN A 133 -6.97 6.98 -24.95
CA ASN A 133 -8.36 6.59 -24.78
C ASN A 133 -8.51 5.55 -23.69
N GLN A 134 -7.51 4.68 -23.59
CA GLN A 134 -7.53 3.52 -22.72
C GLN A 134 -6.09 3.11 -22.42
N PHE A 135 -5.84 2.59 -21.23
CA PHE A 135 -4.65 1.82 -20.96
C PHE A 135 -5.01 0.54 -20.20
N GLY A 136 -4.15 -0.47 -20.31
CA GLY A 136 -4.22 -1.73 -19.60
C GLY A 136 -3.04 -1.85 -18.66
N ILE A 137 -3.30 -2.31 -17.44
CA ILE A 137 -2.27 -2.64 -16.46
C ILE A 137 -2.41 -4.09 -16.08
N ARG A 138 -1.30 -4.81 -16.13
CA ARG A 138 -1.21 -6.17 -15.62
C ARG A 138 -0.67 -6.14 -14.19
N PHE A 139 -1.46 -6.67 -13.28
CA PHE A 139 -1.12 -6.82 -11.87
C PHE A 139 -0.80 -8.28 -11.56
N ILE A 140 0.05 -8.45 -10.55
CA ILE A 140 0.21 -9.71 -9.83
C ILE A 140 0.03 -9.39 -8.34
N ASP A 141 -0.67 -10.27 -7.65
CA ASP A 141 -0.81 -10.27 -6.19
C ASP A 141 -1.04 -8.88 -5.58
N THR A 142 -2.06 -8.17 -6.07
CA THR A 142 -2.35 -6.77 -5.72
C THR A 142 -3.72 -6.64 -5.06
N VAL A 143 -3.84 -5.81 -4.01
CA VAL A 143 -5.14 -5.54 -3.36
C VAL A 143 -5.76 -4.22 -3.82
N GLY A 144 -4.93 -3.20 -4.03
CA GLY A 144 -5.36 -1.81 -4.19
C GLY A 144 -4.39 -1.01 -5.05
N GLY A 145 -4.80 0.20 -5.40
CA GLY A 145 -3.95 1.16 -6.08
C GLY A 145 -4.76 2.26 -6.75
N LEU A 146 -4.09 3.35 -7.05
CA LEU A 146 -4.59 4.47 -7.84
C LEU A 146 -3.88 4.51 -9.18
N VAL A 147 -4.55 5.02 -10.21
CA VAL A 147 -3.97 5.22 -11.53
C VAL A 147 -4.62 6.39 -12.25
N GLY A 148 -3.84 7.17 -13.00
CA GLY A 148 -4.36 8.34 -13.71
C GLY A 148 -3.43 8.91 -14.77
N PRO A 149 -3.87 9.95 -15.48
CA PRO A 149 -3.07 10.65 -16.48
C PRO A 149 -2.12 11.68 -15.84
N SER A 150 -2.42 12.13 -14.63
CA SER A 150 -1.64 13.05 -13.79
C SER A 150 -1.69 12.59 -12.33
N TYR A 151 -0.85 13.15 -11.46
CA TYR A 151 -0.85 12.83 -10.03
C TYR A 151 -2.16 13.30 -9.35
N GLU A 152 -2.72 14.42 -9.80
CA GLU A 152 -3.94 15.00 -9.24
C GLU A 152 -5.23 14.35 -9.75
N GLU A 153 -5.17 13.61 -10.88
CA GLU A 153 -6.31 12.97 -11.53
C GLU A 153 -6.22 11.44 -11.49
N MET A 154 -5.68 10.88 -10.41
CA MET A 154 -5.67 9.43 -10.21
C MET A 154 -7.00 8.92 -9.66
N GLU A 155 -7.45 7.80 -10.19
CA GLU A 155 -8.67 7.10 -9.76
C GLU A 155 -8.34 5.74 -9.15
N THR A 156 -9.19 5.28 -8.22
CA THR A 156 -9.02 3.97 -7.58
C THR A 156 -9.28 2.84 -8.56
N ILE A 157 -8.38 1.87 -8.60
CA ILE A 157 -8.53 0.66 -9.39
C ILE A 157 -9.52 -0.26 -8.66
N ILE A 158 -10.57 -0.66 -9.37
CA ILE A 158 -11.60 -1.56 -8.84
C ILE A 158 -11.32 -2.97 -9.34
N PHE A 159 -10.90 -3.86 -8.44
CA PHE A 159 -10.59 -5.26 -8.79
C PHE A 159 -11.79 -6.21 -8.68
N ARG A 160 -12.83 -5.83 -7.92
CA ARG A 160 -13.99 -6.68 -7.65
C ARG A 160 -15.18 -6.24 -8.52
N ASP A 161 -15.80 -7.20 -9.20
CA ASP A 161 -17.18 -7.02 -9.64
C ASP A 161 -18.08 -6.96 -8.40
N GLY A 162 -18.98 -5.97 -8.32
CA GLY A 162 -19.72 -5.56 -7.11
C GLY A 162 -20.71 -6.57 -6.48
N VAL A 163 -20.47 -7.87 -6.62
CA VAL A 163 -21.32 -8.98 -6.15
C VAL A 163 -20.69 -9.78 -5.00
N SER A 164 -19.44 -9.47 -4.62
CA SER A 164 -18.76 -10.17 -3.53
C SER A 164 -19.21 -9.68 -2.16
N TYR A 165 -19.65 -10.60 -1.32
CA TYR A 165 -20.07 -10.38 0.07
C TYR A 165 -18.99 -9.63 0.86
N TYR A 166 -19.40 -8.64 1.66
CA TYR A 166 -18.52 -7.77 2.47
C TYR A 166 -17.80 -8.47 3.64
N ASP A 167 -17.92 -9.78 3.75
CA ASP A 167 -17.50 -10.59 4.91
C ASP A 167 -16.44 -11.65 4.55
N THR A 168 -15.75 -11.46 3.42
CA THR A 168 -14.64 -12.33 2.99
C THR A 168 -13.32 -11.59 2.94
N GLU A 169 -12.24 -12.29 3.34
CA GLU A 169 -10.85 -11.85 3.24
C GLU A 169 -10.56 -11.24 1.86
N LEU A 170 -9.77 -10.16 1.82
CA LEU A 170 -9.37 -9.53 0.55
C LEU A 170 -8.47 -10.50 -0.22
N GLU A 171 -9.01 -11.07 -1.29
CA GLU A 171 -8.22 -11.88 -2.21
C GLU A 171 -7.30 -10.98 -3.04
N LEU A 172 -6.06 -11.42 -3.20
CA LEU A 172 -5.11 -10.78 -4.08
C LEU A 172 -5.55 -10.91 -5.54
N PHE A 173 -5.55 -9.80 -6.26
CA PHE A 173 -5.85 -9.75 -7.68
C PHE A 173 -4.58 -10.00 -8.51
N SER A 174 -4.70 -10.94 -9.45
CA SER A 174 -3.71 -11.23 -10.48
C SER A 174 -4.41 -11.26 -11.84
N GLY A 175 -4.07 -10.32 -12.72
CA GLY A 175 -4.76 -10.18 -14.00
C GLY A 175 -4.59 -8.81 -14.65
N ASP A 176 -5.38 -8.57 -15.69
CA ASP A 176 -5.37 -7.32 -16.44
C ASP A 176 -6.53 -6.45 -15.98
N GLN A 177 -6.24 -5.18 -15.71
CA GLN A 177 -7.24 -4.13 -15.52
C GLN A 177 -7.16 -3.14 -16.68
N ILE A 178 -8.30 -2.81 -17.24
CA ILE A 178 -8.44 -1.85 -18.31
C ILE A 178 -9.09 -0.61 -17.73
N VAL A 179 -8.45 0.54 -17.91
CA VAL A 179 -8.96 1.82 -17.48
C VAL A 179 -9.25 2.68 -18.71
N ASP A 180 -10.49 3.11 -18.79
CA ASP A 180 -11.03 3.90 -19.90
C ASP A 180 -10.99 5.40 -19.61
N ASN A 181 -11.00 6.20 -20.68
CA ASN A 181 -11.16 7.66 -20.65
C ASN A 181 -10.08 8.40 -19.85
N VAL A 182 -8.86 7.87 -19.83
CA VAL A 182 -7.80 8.43 -19.01
C VAL A 182 -7.07 9.56 -19.72
N GLY A 183 -7.68 10.74 -19.73
CA GLY A 183 -6.99 12.00 -20.03
C GLY A 183 -7.45 12.77 -21.27
N GLY A 184 -6.86 13.95 -21.40
CA GLY A 184 -7.12 14.94 -22.44
C GLY A 184 -6.24 14.79 -23.68
N PHE A 185 -6.27 15.82 -24.53
CA PHE A 185 -5.46 15.91 -25.74
C PHE A 185 -4.11 16.55 -25.41
N ASP A 186 -3.02 15.79 -25.50
CA ASP A 186 -1.68 16.31 -25.21
C ASP A 186 -0.61 15.69 -26.15
N ARG A 187 0.53 16.38 -26.28
CA ARG A 187 1.74 15.90 -26.95
C ARG A 187 2.60 15.05 -26.04
N GLU A 188 2.60 15.36 -24.75
CA GLU A 188 3.28 14.58 -23.71
C GLU A 188 2.25 13.77 -22.94
N THR A 189 2.58 12.52 -22.66
CA THR A 189 1.58 11.57 -22.20
C THR A 189 2.21 10.59 -21.24
N TYR A 190 1.73 10.64 -20.01
CA TYR A 190 2.22 9.87 -18.88
C TYR A 190 1.09 9.07 -18.27
N ILE A 191 1.44 7.96 -17.63
CA ILE A 191 0.54 7.22 -16.76
C ILE A 191 1.16 7.26 -15.38
N TRP A 192 0.38 7.76 -14.43
CA TRP A 192 0.71 7.78 -13.01
C TRP A 192 0.03 6.62 -12.33
N PHE A 193 0.72 6.03 -11.36
CA PHE A 193 0.17 5.01 -10.49
C PHE A 193 0.66 5.26 -9.07
N SER A 194 -0.19 4.95 -8.09
CA SER A 194 0.16 5.08 -6.69
C SER A 194 -0.36 3.90 -5.87
N GLN A 195 0.47 3.41 -4.96
CA GLN A 195 0.06 2.56 -3.85
C GLN A 195 -0.16 3.46 -2.64
N ASN A 196 -1.43 3.77 -2.36
CA ASN A 196 -1.82 4.67 -1.27
C ASN A 196 -2.35 3.93 -0.03
N GLN A 197 -2.23 2.61 0.00
CA GLN A 197 -2.65 1.75 1.10
C GLN A 197 -1.49 0.83 1.49
N PRO A 198 -1.40 0.41 2.77
CA PRO A 198 -0.31 -0.42 3.28
C PRO A 198 -0.38 -1.90 2.85
N LEU A 199 -0.90 -2.17 1.64
CA LEU A 199 -1.14 -3.49 1.07
C LEU A 199 -0.40 -3.67 -0.25
N PRO A 200 -0.11 -4.92 -0.67
CA PRO A 200 0.62 -5.18 -1.91
C PRO A 200 0.07 -4.49 -3.16
N GLN A 201 1.00 -3.95 -3.93
CA GLN A 201 0.79 -3.59 -5.33
C GLN A 201 2.01 -3.99 -6.16
N THR A 202 1.81 -4.90 -7.11
CA THR A 202 2.85 -5.31 -8.06
C THR A 202 2.36 -5.14 -9.48
N ILE A 203 3.00 -4.21 -10.20
CA ILE A 203 2.72 -3.94 -11.62
C ILE A 203 3.72 -4.71 -12.47
N LEU A 204 3.22 -5.59 -13.34
CA LEU A 204 4.05 -6.32 -14.30
C LEU A 204 4.21 -5.57 -15.62
N GLN A 205 3.15 -4.89 -16.06
CA GLN A 205 3.14 -4.24 -17.36
C GLN A 205 2.09 -3.13 -17.43
N ILE A 206 2.41 -2.08 -18.17
CA ILE A 206 1.47 -1.03 -18.57
C ILE A 206 1.48 -0.95 -20.10
N VAL A 207 0.30 -0.94 -20.72
CA VAL A 207 0.10 -0.82 -22.17
C VAL A 207 -0.91 0.29 -22.43
N ALA A 208 -0.57 1.26 -23.27
CA ALA A 208 -1.49 2.34 -23.64
C ALA A 208 -2.00 2.18 -25.08
N TRP A 209 -3.30 2.40 -25.27
CA TRP A 209 -3.92 2.54 -26.59
C TRP A 209 -4.18 4.03 -26.86
N THR A 210 -3.58 4.53 -27.95
CA THR A 210 -3.71 5.93 -28.35
C THR A 210 -4.42 6.07 -29.67
N GLU A 211 -5.30 7.05 -29.75
CA GLU A 211 -5.81 7.53 -31.03
C GLU A 211 -4.99 8.73 -31.51
N ARG A 212 -4.83 8.80 -32.83
CA ARG A 212 -4.20 9.92 -33.51
C ARG A 212 -5.28 10.67 -34.29
N TYR A 213 -5.33 11.97 -34.11
CA TYR A 213 -6.17 12.85 -34.91
C TYR A 213 -5.29 13.51 -35.97
N GLU A 214 -5.73 13.43 -37.22
CA GLU A 214 -5.11 14.12 -38.37
C GLU A 214 -5.53 15.59 -38.43
#